data_AF-A0A7S3RH50-F1
#
_entry.id   AF-A0A7S3RH50-F1
#
_cell.length_a   1.000
_cell.length_b   1.000
_cell.length_c   1.000
_cell.angle_alpha   90.00
_cell.angle_beta   90.00
_cell.angle_gamma   90.00
#
_symmetry.space_group_name_H-M   'P 1'
#
loop_
_entity.id
_entity.type
_entity.pdbx_description
1 polymer ?
#
loop_
_entity_poly.entity_id
_entity_poly.type
_entity_poly.pdbx_seq_one_letter_code
_entity_poly.pdbx_strand_id
1 'polypeptide(L)'
;GIPLGPTDITHTRPRLSRIMRVGRILEGTLSALAAPWAVPASSAQPSVMRVIDAASAREVILVGTMHYNPHSIATVETAIRDAAASGGLHAAAIELCDARWSSDVA
;
A
#
# COMPACT_ATOMS: atom_id res chain seq x y z
N GLY A 1 18.14 35.73 43.60
CA GLY A 1 19.51 36.20 43.33
C GLY A 1 20.06 35.47 42.14
N ILE A 2 20.14 36.18 41.02
CA ILE A 2 20.93 35.90 39.79
C ILE A 2 22.44 36.09 40.16
N PRO A 3 23.51 35.79 39.37
CA PRO A 3 23.72 35.14 38.05
C PRO A 3 24.76 33.98 38.13
N LEU A 4 25.16 33.28 37.05
CA LEU A 4 26.24 33.64 36.11
C LEU A 4 26.10 32.84 34.80
N GLY A 5 25.80 33.52 33.70
CA GLY A 5 26.48 33.26 32.43
C GLY A 5 27.80 34.05 32.39
N PRO A 6 28.47 34.21 31.22
CA PRO A 6 28.21 33.64 29.90
C PRO A 6 29.47 32.96 29.29
N THR A 7 29.32 32.24 28.18
CA THR A 7 30.29 32.40 27.07
C THR A 7 29.63 32.01 25.76
N ASP A 8 29.36 33.07 24.99
CA ASP A 8 29.09 33.10 23.57
C ASP A 8 30.30 32.56 22.79
N ILE A 9 30.07 31.59 21.91
CA ILE A 9 30.92 31.40 20.72
C ILE A 9 30.00 31.19 19.52
N THR A 10 29.79 32.28 18.82
CA THR A 10 29.35 32.37 17.43
C THR A 10 30.31 31.61 16.50
N HIS A 11 29.84 30.60 15.77
CA HIS A 11 30.37 30.29 14.43
C HIS A 11 29.40 29.45 13.57
N THR A 12 28.81 30.14 12.59
CA THR A 12 28.59 29.73 11.20
C THR A 12 28.17 28.27 10.88
N ARG A 13 26.97 28.15 10.29
CA ARG A 13 26.56 26.98 9.50
C ARG A 13 27.48 26.78 8.29
N PRO A 14 27.81 25.53 7.92
CA PRO A 14 27.98 25.18 6.52
C PRO A 14 26.78 24.35 6.03
N ARG A 15 26.08 24.96 5.07
CA ARG A 15 25.13 24.34 4.15
C ARG A 15 25.95 23.61 3.07
N LEU A 16 26.00 22.28 3.08
CA LEU A 16 26.51 21.46 1.98
C LEU A 16 25.90 20.05 2.14
N SER A 17 25.40 19.37 1.13
CA SER A 17 25.03 19.74 -0.23
C SER A 17 24.11 18.62 -0.70
N ARG A 18 23.08 19.01 -1.44
CA ARG A 18 22.12 18.16 -2.13
C ARG A 18 22.89 17.14 -2.98
N ILE A 19 22.92 15.87 -2.57
CA ILE A 19 23.37 14.78 -3.45
C ILE A 19 22.35 14.64 -4.57
N MET A 20 22.69 15.25 -5.69
CA MET A 20 22.02 15.09 -6.97
C MET A 20 22.51 13.74 -7.51
N ARG A 21 21.73 12.67 -7.33
CA ARG A 21 21.96 11.43 -8.08
C ARG A 21 21.55 11.70 -9.53
N VAL A 22 22.51 12.11 -10.35
CA VAL A 22 22.41 12.03 -11.81
C VAL A 22 22.66 10.57 -12.18
N GLY A 23 21.60 9.76 -12.16
CA GLY A 23 21.62 8.44 -12.75
C GLY A 23 21.55 8.58 -14.27
N ARG A 24 22.70 8.47 -14.93
CA ARG A 24 22.81 8.43 -16.39
C ARG A 24 22.01 7.24 -16.92
N ILE A 25 21.16 7.53 -17.90
CA ILE A 25 20.62 6.57 -18.85
C ILE A 25 21.79 5.95 -19.60
N LEU A 26 21.92 4.63 -19.52
CA LEU A 26 22.65 3.81 -20.49
C LEU A 26 21.80 2.57 -20.74
N GLU A 27 20.92 2.70 -21.73
CA GLU A 27 20.38 1.56 -22.44
C GLU A 27 21.52 0.85 -23.17
N GLY A 28 21.63 -0.46 -22.96
CA GLY A 28 22.68 -1.30 -23.54
C GLY A 28 22.25 -2.76 -23.52
N THR A 29 21.30 -3.07 -24.38
CA THR A 29 21.07 -4.36 -25.07
C THR A 29 21.52 -5.68 -24.42
N LEU A 30 20.49 -6.47 -24.08
CA LEU A 30 20.32 -7.92 -24.26
C LEU A 30 21.34 -8.87 -23.62
N SER A 31 20.93 -9.48 -22.50
CA SER A 31 21.23 -10.89 -22.25
C SER A 31 19.92 -11.66 -22.13
N ALA A 32 19.44 -12.16 -23.26
CA ALA A 32 18.44 -13.21 -23.33
C ALA A 32 19.09 -14.54 -22.92
N LEU A 33 19.30 -14.70 -21.61
CA LEU A 33 19.39 -15.99 -20.94
C LEU A 33 18.29 -16.00 -19.86
N ALA A 34 17.06 -15.69 -20.26
CA ALA A 34 15.91 -16.03 -19.44
C ALA A 34 15.91 -17.56 -19.36
N ALA A 35 16.25 -18.08 -18.18
CA ALA A 35 16.28 -19.51 -17.97
C ALA A 35 14.92 -20.11 -18.38
N PRO A 36 14.87 -21.29 -19.04
CA PRO A 36 13.62 -21.88 -19.52
C PRO A 36 12.61 -22.22 -18.40
N TRP A 37 13.00 -22.05 -17.14
CA TRP A 37 12.16 -22.19 -15.96
C TRP A 37 11.70 -20.86 -15.36
N ALA A 38 12.03 -19.71 -15.98
CA ALA A 38 11.53 -18.42 -15.54
C ALA A 38 10.00 -18.42 -15.64
N VAL A 39 9.35 -18.77 -14.53
CA VAL A 39 7.91 -18.61 -14.36
C VAL A 39 7.67 -17.13 -14.58
N PRO A 40 6.89 -16.73 -15.61
CA PRO A 40 6.55 -15.33 -15.77
C PRO A 40 5.99 -14.89 -14.42
N ALA A 41 6.54 -13.82 -13.85
CA ALA A 41 6.00 -13.25 -12.64
C ALA A 41 4.51 -13.02 -12.91
N SER A 42 3.65 -13.85 -12.32
CA SER A 42 2.21 -13.69 -12.45
C SER A 42 1.95 -12.26 -12.01
N SER A 43 1.47 -11.41 -12.93
CA SER A 43 1.08 -10.06 -12.56
C SER A 43 0.09 -10.22 -11.41
N ALA A 44 0.52 -9.88 -10.20
CA ALA A 44 -0.29 -10.07 -9.02
C ALA A 44 -1.57 -9.28 -9.28
N GLN A 45 -2.70 -9.99 -9.42
CA GLN A 45 -3.98 -9.33 -9.58
C GLN A 45 -4.14 -8.38 -8.38
N PRO A 46 -4.53 -7.12 -8.58
CA PRO A 46 -4.62 -6.19 -7.48
C PRO A 46 -5.63 -6.73 -6.46
N SER A 47 -5.24 -6.78 -5.19
CA SER A 47 -6.11 -7.22 -4.10
C SER A 47 -7.28 -6.26 -3.87
N VAL A 48 -7.28 -5.09 -4.51
CA VAL A 48 -8.36 -4.11 -4.50
C VAL A 48 -8.70 -3.72 -5.95
N MET A 49 -9.96 -3.88 -6.32
CA MET A 49 -10.51 -3.44 -7.60
C MET A 49 -11.60 -2.39 -7.34
N ARG A 50 -11.63 -1.34 -8.15
CA ARG A 50 -12.62 -0.28 -8.09
C ARG A 50 -13.39 -0.26 -9.39
N VAL A 51 -14.71 -0.30 -9.30
CA VAL A 51 -15.60 -0.27 -10.46
C VAL A 51 -16.74 0.71 -10.18
N ILE A 52 -17.29 1.31 -11.23
CA ILE A 52 -18.52 2.09 -11.12
C ILE A 52 -19.69 1.19 -11.49
N ASP A 53 -20.63 1.00 -10.58
CA ASP A 53 -21.86 0.29 -10.87
C ASP A 53 -22.73 1.15 -11.82
N ALA A 54 -23.12 0.57 -12.96
CA ALA A 54 -23.83 1.31 -14.00
C ALA A 54 -25.26 1.71 -13.58
N ALA A 55 -25.91 0.91 -12.72
CA ALA A 55 -27.28 1.16 -12.31
C ALA A 55 -27.38 2.30 -11.28
N SER A 56 -26.47 2.33 -10.32
CA SER A 56 -26.46 3.33 -9.23
C SER A 56 -25.51 4.50 -9.49
N ALA A 57 -24.62 4.40 -10.49
CA ALA A 57 -23.51 5.33 -10.74
C ALA A 57 -22.59 5.53 -9.52
N ARG A 58 -22.52 4.53 -8.62
CA ARG A 58 -21.69 4.56 -7.42
C ARG A 58 -20.43 3.73 -7.60
N GLU A 59 -19.36 4.14 -6.92
CA GLU A 59 -18.16 3.32 -6.82
C GLU A 59 -18.42 2.10 -5.93
N VAL A 60 -18.02 0.93 -6.42
CA VAL A 60 -17.94 -0.33 -5.67
C VAL A 60 -16.47 -0.71 -5.55
N ILE A 61 -16.03 -0.92 -4.32
CA ILE A 61 -14.68 -1.35 -3.98
C ILE A 61 -14.74 -2.84 -3.66
N LEU A 62 -14.10 -3.66 -4.49
CA LEU A 62 -13.99 -5.10 -4.32
C LEU A 62 -12.60 -5.41 -3.74
N VAL A 63 -12.55 -6.03 -2.57
CA VAL A 63 -11.30 -6.38 -1.90
C VAL A 63 -11.17 -7.91 -1.86
N GLY A 64 -10.23 -8.44 -2.62
CA GLY A 64 -9.85 -9.85 -2.57
C GLY A 64 -9.09 -10.14 -1.28
N THR A 65 -9.56 -11.12 -0.51
CA THR A 65 -8.97 -11.48 0.77
C THR A 65 -8.68 -12.97 0.87
N MET A 66 -7.61 -13.30 1.59
CA MET A 66 -7.40 -14.64 2.13
C MET A 66 -7.80 -14.64 3.60
N HIS A 67 -8.46 -15.70 4.05
CA HIS A 67 -8.85 -15.84 5.46
C HIS A 67 -7.64 -15.73 6.39
N TYR A 68 -7.80 -14.96 7.48
CA TYR A 68 -6.79 -14.75 8.53
C TYR A 68 -5.45 -14.17 8.09
N ASN A 69 -5.30 -13.80 6.82
CA ASN A 69 -4.06 -13.22 6.35
C ASN A 69 -3.94 -11.77 6.87
N PRO A 70 -2.92 -11.44 7.68
CA PRO A 70 -2.74 -10.10 8.22
C PRO A 70 -2.64 -9.03 7.12
N HIS A 71 -2.06 -9.38 5.97
CA HIS A 71 -1.99 -8.49 4.82
C HIS A 71 -3.39 -8.18 4.27
N SER A 72 -4.23 -9.21 4.09
CA SER A 72 -5.61 -9.02 3.63
C SER A 72 -6.44 -8.19 4.61
N ILE A 73 -6.26 -8.41 5.92
CA ILE A 73 -6.93 -7.62 6.96
C ILE A 73 -6.52 -6.14 6.85
N ALA A 74 -5.22 -5.85 6.78
CA ALA A 74 -4.72 -4.49 6.63
C ALA A 74 -5.18 -3.81 5.32
N THR A 75 -5.28 -4.58 4.22
CA THR A 75 -5.82 -4.08 2.95
C THR A 75 -7.29 -3.65 3.09
N VAL A 76 -8.13 -4.48 3.71
CA VAL A 76 -9.54 -4.16 3.95
C VAL A 76 -9.68 -2.95 4.88
N GLU A 77 -8.93 -2.90 5.98
CA GLU A 77 -8.97 -1.78 6.92
C GLU A 77 -8.62 -0.45 6.24
N THR A 78 -7.59 -0.45 5.39
CA THR A 78 -7.20 0.73 4.62
C THR A 78 -8.31 1.14 3.64
N ALA A 79 -8.84 0.19 2.86
CA ALA A 79 -9.89 0.47 1.88
C ALA A 79 -11.16 1.07 2.52
N ILE A 80 -11.59 0.53 3.67
CA ILE A 80 -12.73 1.05 4.44
C ILE A 80 -12.44 2.45 4.97
N ARG A 81 -11.24 2.68 5.55
CA ARG A 81 -10.86 3.98 6.10
C ARG A 81 -10.81 5.06 5.03
N ASP A 82 -10.24 4.75 3.87
CA ASP A 82 -10.15 5.68 2.75
C ASP A 82 -11.55 6.03 2.21
N ALA A 83 -12.42 5.04 2.06
CA ALA A 83 -13.81 5.26 1.63
C ALA A 83 -14.63 6.06 2.66
N ALA A 84 -14.39 5.84 3.95
CA ALA A 84 -15.03 6.62 5.01
C ALA A 84 -14.53 8.07 5.03
N ALA A 85 -13.22 8.28 4.88
CA ALA A 85 -12.61 9.60 4.88
C ALA A 85 -13.05 10.45 3.68
N SER A 86 -13.33 9.84 2.54
CA SER A 86 -13.90 10.51 1.37
C SER A 86 -15.41 10.75 1.45
N GLY A 87 -16.09 10.22 2.49
CA GLY A 87 -17.54 10.25 2.62
C GLY A 87 -18.28 9.29 1.66
N GLY A 88 -17.57 8.39 0.99
CA GLY A 88 -18.13 7.44 0.01
C GLY A 88 -18.53 6.07 0.58
N LEU A 89 -18.23 5.79 1.86
CA LEU A 89 -18.63 4.54 2.50
C LEU A 89 -20.10 4.58 2.92
N HIS A 90 -20.97 3.95 2.11
CA HIS A 90 -22.41 3.87 2.39
C HIS A 90 -22.84 2.51 2.96
N ALA A 91 -22.22 1.43 2.51
CA ALA A 91 -22.51 0.07 2.93
C ALA A 91 -21.28 -0.82 2.73
N ALA A 92 -21.23 -1.92 3.49
CA ALA A 92 -20.24 -2.98 3.30
C ALA A 92 -20.97 -4.32 3.22
N ALA A 93 -20.61 -5.12 2.21
CA ALA A 93 -21.03 -6.51 2.09
C ALA A 93 -19.81 -7.40 2.33
N ILE A 94 -19.99 -8.44 3.15
CA ILE A 94 -18.92 -9.35 3.54
C ILE A 94 -19.31 -10.75 3.05
N GLU A 95 -18.45 -11.36 2.25
CA GLU A 95 -18.57 -12.77 1.91
C GLU A 95 -18.19 -13.60 3.13
N LEU A 96 -19.06 -14.54 3.51
CA LEU A 96 -18.86 -15.44 4.63
C LEU A 96 -18.77 -16.87 4.08
N CYS A 97 -17.69 -17.56 4.42
CA CYS A 97 -17.53 -18.98 4.10
C CYS A 97 -18.33 -19.84 5.07
N ASP A 98 -19.32 -20.59 4.58
CA ASP A 98 -20.22 -21.44 5.38
C ASP A 98 -19.46 -22.51 6.18
N ALA A 99 -18.40 -23.10 5.61
CA ALA A 99 -17.58 -24.12 6.26
C ALA A 99 -16.95 -23.65 7.58
N ARG A 100 -16.94 -22.33 7.81
CA ARG A 100 -16.40 -21.70 9.01
C ARG A 100 -17.44 -21.44 10.10
N TRP A 101 -18.71 -21.32 9.72
CA TRP A 101 -19.81 -21.01 10.65
C TRP A 101 -20.77 -22.18 10.82
N SER A 102 -20.71 -23.20 9.96
CA SER A 102 -21.35 -24.48 10.22
C SER A 102 -20.73 -25.08 11.48
N SER A 103 -21.59 -25.35 12.45
CA SER A 103 -21.28 -26.03 13.70
C SER A 103 -21.50 -27.54 13.59
N ASP A 104 -21.56 -28.08 12.38
CA ASP A 104 -21.63 -29.52 12.13
C ASP A 104 -20.29 -30.17 12.49
N VAL A 105 -20.05 -30.27 13.79
CA VAL A 105 -19.17 -31.26 14.41
C VAL A 105 -19.86 -32.60 14.16
N ALA A 106 -19.38 -33.33 13.16
CA ALA A 106 -19.69 -34.74 12.99
C ALA A 106 -19.12 -35.56 14.16
#